data_AF-A0AAW8L407-F1
#
_entry.id   AF-A0AAW8L407-F1
#
_cell.length_a   1.000
_cell.length_b   1.000
_cell.length_c   1.000
_cell.angle_alpha   90.00
_cell.angle_beta   90.00
_cell.angle_gamma   90.00
#
_symmetry.space_group_name_H-M   'P 1'
#
loop_
_entity.id
_entity.type
_entity.pdbx_description
1 polymer ?
#
loop_
_entity_poly.entity_id
_entity_poly.type
_entity_poly.pdbx_seq_one_letter_code
_entity_poly.pdbx_strand_id
1 'polypeptide(L)'
;INFGLRNPLALKPINVLGKQLLKLQINDPVLRKNVTPNFDIGCKRILFANNYYPALQAPNTTLIPHGLVKVEGNTVVAANGERHEVDVIIWGTGFEVSHPPIGKRVFNEKGQRLNDLWKNTSPEAYLGTNIENVPNAFLVLGPNVLVYDSFIGLAEAQLDYIVDGLLKIKNKGISKLNVKSDVIKK
;
A
#
# COMPACT_ATOMS: atom_id res chain seq x y z
N ILE A 1 -11.52 -2.04 -12.83
CA ILE A 1 -10.44 -2.86 -12.19
C ILE A 1 -10.99 -3.82 -11.13
N ASN A 2 -11.91 -3.40 -10.25
CA ASN A 2 -12.53 -4.27 -9.24
C ASN A 2 -13.23 -5.53 -9.80
N PHE A 3 -13.69 -5.52 -11.05
CA PHE A 3 -14.33 -6.69 -11.67
C PHE A 3 -13.40 -7.91 -11.75
N GLY A 4 -12.14 -7.72 -12.17
CA GLY A 4 -11.18 -8.83 -12.28
C GLY A 4 -10.82 -9.43 -10.92
N LEU A 5 -10.56 -8.59 -9.92
CA LEU A 5 -10.27 -9.04 -8.55
C LEU A 5 -11.45 -9.76 -7.89
N ARG A 6 -12.68 -9.34 -8.19
CA ARG A 6 -13.91 -9.99 -7.70
C ARG A 6 -14.29 -11.23 -8.51
N ASN A 7 -13.69 -11.44 -9.69
CA ASN A 7 -13.93 -12.57 -10.57
C ASN A 7 -12.60 -13.18 -11.03
N PRO A 8 -11.91 -13.97 -10.18
CA PRO A 8 -10.57 -14.48 -10.47
C PRO A 8 -10.46 -15.27 -11.78
N LEU A 9 -11.55 -15.92 -12.18
CA LEU A 9 -11.63 -16.66 -13.45
C LEU A 9 -11.45 -15.75 -14.68
N ALA A 10 -11.88 -14.49 -14.61
CA ALA A 10 -11.71 -13.51 -15.68
C ALA A 10 -10.26 -12.99 -15.78
N LEU A 11 -9.45 -13.12 -14.73
CA LEU A 11 -8.03 -12.72 -14.72
C LEU A 11 -7.10 -13.81 -15.26
N LYS A 12 -7.55 -15.08 -15.33
CA LYS A 12 -6.72 -16.20 -15.80
C LYS A 12 -6.07 -15.96 -17.17
N PRO A 13 -6.78 -15.48 -18.21
CA PRO A 13 -6.15 -15.21 -19.50
C PRO A 13 -5.07 -14.13 -19.43
N ILE A 14 -5.30 -13.08 -18.63
CA ILE A 14 -4.35 -11.97 -18.43
C ILE A 14 -3.09 -12.47 -17.73
N ASN A 15 -3.23 -13.32 -16.72
CA ASN A 15 -2.10 -13.96 -16.05
C ASN A 15 -1.26 -14.82 -17.00
N VAL A 16 -1.90 -15.56 -17.91
CA VAL A 16 -1.21 -16.36 -18.92
C VAL A 16 -0.42 -15.46 -19.87
N LEU A 17 -1.04 -14.39 -20.39
CA LEU A 17 -0.36 -13.42 -21.26
C LEU A 17 0.82 -12.75 -20.55
N GLY A 18 0.67 -12.36 -19.29
CA GLY A 18 1.75 -11.80 -18.48
C GLY A 18 2.93 -12.76 -18.33
N LYS A 19 2.68 -14.06 -18.09
CA LYS A 19 3.73 -15.09 -18.02
C LYS A 19 4.41 -15.32 -19.37
N GLN A 20 3.67 -15.24 -20.48
CA GLN A 20 4.27 -15.33 -21.83
C GLN A 20 5.16 -14.11 -22.14
N LEU A 21 4.72 -12.90 -21.78
CA LEU A 21 5.54 -11.70 -21.92
C LEU A 21 6.82 -11.79 -21.08
N LEU A 22 6.72 -12.29 -19.84
CA LEU A 22 7.87 -12.51 -18.98
C LEU A 22 8.86 -13.53 -19.59
N LYS A 23 8.34 -14.58 -20.24
CA LYS A 23 9.15 -15.56 -20.98
C LYS A 23 9.90 -14.94 -22.15
N LEU A 24 9.35 -13.93 -22.81
CA LEU A 24 10.03 -13.19 -23.88
C LEU A 24 11.08 -12.21 -23.34
N GLN A 25 10.86 -11.65 -22.15
CA GLN A 25 11.78 -10.68 -21.55
C GLN A 25 12.95 -11.33 -20.79
N ILE A 26 12.77 -12.55 -20.27
CA ILE A 26 13.78 -13.26 -19.48
C ILE A 26 14.09 -14.61 -20.12
N ASN A 27 15.31 -14.72 -20.64
CA ASN A 27 15.80 -15.91 -21.33
C ASN A 27 16.13 -17.04 -20.34
N ASP A 28 16.77 -16.72 -19.21
CA ASP A 28 17.14 -17.70 -18.20
C ASP A 28 15.89 -18.26 -17.48
N PRO A 29 15.60 -19.58 -17.59
CA PRO A 29 14.46 -20.19 -16.93
C PRO A 29 14.53 -20.15 -15.40
N VAL A 30 15.73 -20.14 -14.81
CA VAL A 30 15.90 -20.11 -13.34
C VAL A 30 15.57 -18.72 -12.82
N LEU A 31 16.19 -17.67 -13.37
CA LEU A 31 15.86 -16.28 -13.06
C LEU A 31 14.36 -16.02 -13.25
N ARG A 32 13.79 -16.45 -14.39
CA ARG A 32 12.35 -16.27 -14.67
C ARG A 32 11.47 -16.89 -13.60
N LYS A 33 11.77 -18.10 -13.15
CA LYS A 33 11.01 -18.76 -12.08
C LYS A 33 11.04 -17.93 -10.79
N ASN A 34 12.21 -17.44 -10.41
CA ASN A 34 12.41 -16.69 -9.17
C ASN A 34 11.72 -15.32 -9.14
N VAL A 35 11.58 -14.67 -10.31
CA VAL A 35 10.92 -13.35 -10.39
C VAL A 35 9.45 -13.43 -10.80
N THR A 36 8.94 -14.63 -11.10
CA THR A 36 7.51 -14.81 -11.42
C THR A 36 6.69 -14.70 -10.13
N PRO A 37 5.75 -13.72 -10.02
CA PRO A 37 4.90 -13.60 -8.85
C PRO A 37 4.00 -14.82 -8.62
N ASN A 38 3.73 -15.12 -7.35
CA ASN A 38 2.78 -16.15 -6.91
C ASN A 38 1.36 -15.60 -6.65
N PHE A 39 1.05 -14.41 -7.16
CA PHE A 39 -0.24 -13.74 -7.04
C PHE A 39 -0.74 -13.29 -8.41
N ASP A 40 -2.04 -13.08 -8.54
CA ASP A 40 -2.67 -12.68 -9.80
C ASP A 40 -2.39 -11.21 -10.13
N ILE A 41 -2.38 -10.89 -11.43
CA ILE A 41 -2.26 -9.52 -11.91
C ILE A 41 -3.38 -8.66 -11.31
N GLY A 42 -2.99 -7.52 -10.74
CA GLY A 42 -3.90 -6.58 -10.08
C GLY A 42 -4.08 -6.81 -8.59
N CYS A 43 -3.66 -7.95 -8.01
CA CYS A 43 -3.64 -8.13 -6.55
C CYS A 43 -2.68 -7.15 -5.86
N LYS A 44 -1.66 -6.69 -6.60
CA LYS A 44 -0.79 -5.59 -6.22
C LYS A 44 -0.74 -4.58 -7.36
N ARG A 45 -0.40 -3.33 -7.04
CA ARG A 45 -0.21 -2.26 -8.03
C ARG A 45 0.92 -2.64 -8.99
N ILE A 46 0.64 -2.56 -10.29
CA ILE A 46 1.64 -2.85 -11.33
C ILE A 46 2.67 -1.72 -11.34
N LEU A 47 3.95 -2.11 -11.38
CA LEU A 47 5.07 -1.19 -11.56
C LEU A 47 5.45 -1.15 -13.04
N PHE A 48 5.72 0.05 -13.55
CA PHE A 48 6.16 0.27 -14.92
C PHE A 48 7.65 0.55 -14.92
N ALA A 49 8.42 -0.34 -15.52
CA ALA A 49 9.87 -0.18 -15.68
C ALA A 49 10.33 -0.86 -16.95
N ASN A 50 10.98 -0.11 -17.83
CA ASN A 50 11.48 -0.64 -19.10
C ASN A 50 12.83 -1.36 -18.93
N ASN A 51 13.58 -1.02 -17.89
CA ASN A 51 14.96 -1.44 -17.66
C ASN A 51 15.13 -2.47 -16.52
N TYR A 52 14.05 -2.86 -15.83
CA TYR A 52 14.13 -3.76 -14.67
C TYR A 52 14.63 -5.17 -15.05
N TYR A 53 13.98 -5.84 -15.99
CA TYR A 53 14.39 -7.18 -16.42
C TYR A 53 15.72 -7.22 -17.19
N PRO A 54 16.06 -6.23 -18.03
CA PRO A 54 17.41 -6.10 -18.57
C PRO A 54 18.48 -5.96 -17.49
N ALA A 55 18.25 -5.14 -16.47
CA ALA A 55 19.20 -4.96 -15.37
C ALA A 55 19.40 -6.26 -14.56
N LEU A 56 18.34 -7.05 -14.35
CA LEU A 56 18.43 -8.35 -13.67
C LEU A 56 19.22 -9.41 -14.45
N GLN A 57 19.35 -9.26 -15.78
CA GLN A 57 20.09 -10.18 -16.66
C GLN A 57 21.51 -9.68 -17.00
N ALA A 58 21.90 -8.51 -16.48
CA ALA A 58 23.22 -7.95 -16.75
C ALA A 58 24.33 -8.81 -16.12
N PRO A 59 25.52 -8.90 -16.74
CA PRO A 59 26.61 -9.76 -16.27
C PRO A 59 27.14 -9.38 -14.88
N ASN A 60 26.88 -8.16 -14.43
CA ASN A 60 27.25 -7.63 -13.12
C ASN A 60 26.13 -7.71 -12.08
N THR A 61 25.04 -8.42 -12.37
CA THR A 61 23.90 -8.57 -11.47
C THR A 61 23.76 -10.01 -11.04
N THR A 62 23.52 -10.23 -9.74
CA THR A 62 23.18 -11.53 -9.19
C THR A 62 21.90 -11.41 -8.38
N LEU A 63 20.89 -12.23 -8.70
CA LEU A 63 19.67 -12.33 -7.92
C LEU A 63 19.84 -13.37 -6.82
N ILE A 64 19.69 -12.95 -5.57
CA ILE A 64 19.58 -13.86 -4.41
C ILE A 64 18.11 -13.93 -4.01
N PRO A 65 17.36 -15.00 -4.36
CA PRO A 65 15.91 -15.07 -4.17
C PRO A 65 15.53 -15.48 -2.73
N HIS A 66 16.22 -14.92 -1.74
CA HIS A 66 16.07 -15.22 -0.32
C HIS A 66 16.10 -13.93 0.50
N GLY A 67 15.36 -13.92 1.61
CA GLY A 67 15.35 -12.76 2.51
C GLY A 67 16.71 -12.52 3.15
N LEU A 68 17.06 -11.26 3.36
CA LEU A 68 18.19 -10.85 4.20
C LEU A 68 17.87 -11.17 5.66
N VAL A 69 18.70 -11.98 6.33
CA VAL A 69 18.50 -12.34 7.74
C VAL A 69 19.46 -11.66 8.70
N LYS A 70 20.65 -11.27 8.22
CA LYS A 70 21.67 -10.63 9.05
C LYS A 70 22.64 -9.81 8.22
N VAL A 71 23.16 -8.74 8.83
CA VAL A 71 24.33 -8.00 8.34
C VAL A 71 25.43 -8.11 9.38
N GLU A 72 26.60 -8.60 8.99
CA GLU A 72 27.78 -8.84 9.81
C GLU A 72 28.95 -8.01 9.27
N GLY A 73 29.12 -6.79 9.79
CA GLY A 73 30.07 -5.84 9.20
C GLY A 73 29.66 -5.47 7.77
N ASN A 74 30.52 -5.78 6.80
CA ASN A 74 30.25 -5.62 5.36
C ASN A 74 29.65 -6.88 4.70
N THR A 75 29.41 -7.96 5.45
CA THR A 75 28.84 -9.21 4.92
C THR A 75 27.33 -9.24 5.12
N VAL A 76 26.57 -9.46 4.04
CA VAL A 76 25.13 -9.75 4.10
C VAL A 76 24.89 -11.25 4.07
N VAL A 77 23.97 -11.73 4.93
CA VAL A 77 23.63 -13.15 5.08
C VAL A 77 22.19 -13.37 4.62
N ALA A 78 22.02 -14.21 3.60
CA ALA A 78 20.72 -14.60 3.07
C ALA A 78 20.12 -15.75 3.90
N ALA A 79 18.78 -15.92 3.83
CA ALA A 79 18.07 -16.94 4.60
C ALA A 79 18.46 -18.39 4.26
N ASN A 80 19.06 -18.63 3.10
CA ASN A 80 19.60 -19.93 2.70
C ASN A 80 21.05 -20.15 3.16
N GLY A 81 21.65 -19.19 3.87
CA GLY A 81 23.02 -19.27 4.38
C GLY A 81 24.09 -18.68 3.47
N GLU A 82 23.75 -18.23 2.26
CA GLU A 82 24.71 -17.53 1.39
C GLU A 82 25.21 -16.23 2.05
N ARG A 83 26.48 -15.91 1.80
CA ARG A 83 27.19 -14.77 2.39
C ARG A 83 27.84 -13.97 1.28
N HIS A 84 27.58 -12.67 1.24
CA HIS A 84 28.09 -11.76 0.21
C HIS A 84 28.68 -10.52 0.86
N GLU A 85 29.90 -10.14 0.50
CA GLU A 85 30.48 -8.86 0.92
C GLU A 85 29.96 -7.73 0.03
N VAL A 86 29.64 -6.59 0.64
CA VAL A 86 29.13 -5.40 -0.06
C VAL A 86 29.73 -4.13 0.51
N ASP A 87 29.98 -3.16 -0.36
CA ASP A 87 30.41 -1.82 0.05
C ASP A 87 29.22 -0.92 0.44
N VAL A 88 28.06 -1.15 -0.18
CA VAL A 88 26.86 -0.32 -0.04
C VAL A 88 25.60 -1.17 0.04
N ILE A 89 24.70 -0.81 0.95
CA ILE A 89 23.36 -1.41 1.07
C ILE A 89 22.30 -0.35 0.74
N ILE A 90 21.40 -0.67 -0.20
CA ILE A 90 20.25 0.17 -0.57
C ILE A 90 18.96 -0.49 -0.07
N TRP A 91 18.23 0.18 0.83
CA TRP A 91 17.00 -0.34 1.43
C TRP A 91 15.76 -0.12 0.55
N GLY A 92 15.50 -1.06 -0.35
CA GLY A 92 14.27 -1.11 -1.17
C GLY A 92 13.08 -1.81 -0.50
N THR A 93 12.90 -1.66 0.82
CA THR A 93 11.97 -2.49 1.63
C THR A 93 10.53 -1.98 1.73
N GLY A 94 10.18 -0.93 0.98
CA GLY A 94 8.81 -0.38 0.97
C GLY A 94 8.48 0.48 2.20
N PHE A 95 7.20 0.56 2.55
CA PHE A 95 6.66 1.44 3.59
C PHE A 95 5.66 0.71 4.50
N GLU A 96 5.56 1.15 5.75
CA GLU A 96 4.50 0.74 6.68
C GLU A 96 3.19 1.42 6.28
N VAL A 97 2.20 0.62 5.87
CA VAL A 97 0.89 1.12 5.39
C VAL A 97 -0.27 0.76 6.31
N SER A 98 -0.10 -0.20 7.22
CA SER A 98 -1.18 -0.69 8.07
C SER A 98 -1.47 0.24 9.24
N HIS A 99 -0.47 1.02 9.70
CA HIS A 99 -0.61 1.95 10.81
C HIS A 99 -0.20 3.37 10.41
N PRO A 100 -1.15 4.24 10.02
CA PRO A 100 -0.81 5.56 9.52
C PRO A 100 -0.17 6.41 10.63
N PRO A 101 0.89 7.20 10.34
CA PRO A 101 1.61 7.98 11.35
C PRO A 101 0.73 8.91 12.19
N ILE A 102 -0.38 9.40 11.61
CA ILE A 102 -1.36 10.25 12.30
C ILE A 102 -1.96 9.57 13.54
N GLY A 103 -2.08 8.24 13.51
CA GLY A 103 -2.68 7.49 14.60
C GLY A 103 -1.83 7.53 15.89
N LYS A 104 -0.53 7.83 15.79
CA LYS A 104 0.36 8.07 16.94
C LYS A 104 0.19 9.47 17.55
N ARG A 105 -0.50 10.40 16.88
CA ARG A 105 -0.58 11.80 17.30
C ARG A 105 -1.98 12.23 17.72
N VAL A 106 -3.01 11.57 17.19
CA VAL A 106 -4.40 11.95 17.42
C VAL A 106 -5.04 11.06 18.49
N PHE A 107 -5.83 11.71 19.34
CA PHE A 107 -6.67 11.08 20.35
C PHE A 107 -8.13 11.36 20.02
N ASN A 108 -8.99 10.38 20.28
CA ASN A 108 -10.43 10.58 20.19
C ASN A 108 -10.95 11.42 21.37
N GLU A 109 -12.23 11.79 21.35
CA GLU A 109 -12.86 12.57 22.42
C GLU A 109 -12.87 11.87 23.79
N LYS A 110 -12.62 10.56 23.83
CA LYS A 110 -12.51 9.75 25.05
C LYS A 110 -11.06 9.68 25.56
N GLY A 111 -10.13 10.42 24.95
CA GLY A 111 -8.71 10.42 25.33
C GLY A 111 -7.94 9.17 24.87
N GLN A 112 -8.49 8.37 23.96
CA GLN A 112 -7.86 7.15 23.45
C GLN A 112 -7.08 7.45 22.17
N ARG A 113 -5.84 6.98 22.09
CA ARG A 113 -5.00 7.17 20.91
C ARG A 113 -5.50 6.31 19.75
N LEU A 114 -5.56 6.86 18.54
CA LEU A 114 -6.07 6.13 17.38
C LEU A 114 -5.28 4.85 17.07
N ASN A 115 -3.96 4.87 17.23
CA ASN A 115 -3.14 3.66 17.08
C ASN A 115 -3.53 2.52 18.04
N ASP A 116 -3.99 2.86 19.25
CA ASP A 116 -4.41 1.85 20.22
C ASP A 116 -5.78 1.27 19.85
N LEU A 117 -6.68 2.11 19.29
CA LEU A 117 -7.98 1.67 18.77
C LEU A 117 -7.83 0.74 17.56
N TRP A 118 -6.88 1.03 16.67
CA TRP A 118 -6.61 0.23 15.47
C TRP A 118 -5.60 -0.89 15.69
N LYS A 119 -5.14 -1.12 16.92
CA LYS A 119 -4.07 -2.12 17.17
C LYS A 119 -4.43 -3.54 16.71
N ASN A 120 -5.72 -3.88 16.81
CA ASN A 120 -6.24 -5.22 16.49
C ASN A 120 -7.17 -5.22 15.27
N THR A 121 -7.30 -4.10 14.57
CA THR A 121 -8.18 -3.93 13.41
C THR A 121 -7.49 -3.15 12.31
N SER A 122 -8.08 -3.07 11.13
CA SER A 122 -7.63 -2.09 10.15
C SER A 122 -8.05 -0.69 10.59
N PRO A 123 -7.26 0.36 10.29
CA PRO A 123 -7.73 1.73 10.39
C PRO A 123 -8.98 1.95 9.54
N GLU A 124 -9.93 2.72 10.08
CA GLU A 124 -11.21 2.99 9.43
C GLU A 124 -11.63 4.47 9.52
N ALA A 125 -12.21 4.97 8.43
CA ALA A 125 -12.78 6.32 8.35
C ALA A 125 -13.93 6.35 7.33
N TYR A 126 -14.98 7.10 7.66
CA TYR A 126 -16.10 7.33 6.76
C TYR A 126 -15.63 8.15 5.55
N LEU A 127 -15.87 7.62 4.34
CA LEU A 127 -15.36 8.14 3.06
C LEU A 127 -13.84 8.36 3.08
N GLY A 128 -13.12 7.64 3.95
CA GLY A 128 -11.69 7.85 4.17
C GLY A 128 -11.31 9.20 4.78
N THR A 129 -12.29 9.93 5.33
CA THR A 129 -12.12 11.31 5.80
C THR A 129 -12.41 11.46 7.29
N ASN A 130 -13.63 11.12 7.74
CA ASN A 130 -14.01 11.34 9.14
C ASN A 130 -13.80 10.08 9.97
N ILE A 131 -13.17 10.25 11.13
CA ILE A 131 -12.84 9.16 12.04
C ILE A 131 -13.86 9.14 13.19
N GLU A 132 -14.31 7.94 13.57
CA GLU A 132 -15.28 7.77 14.66
C GLU A 132 -14.75 8.38 15.97
N ASN A 133 -15.59 9.17 16.66
CA ASN A 133 -15.28 9.78 17.95
C ASN A 133 -14.12 10.79 17.92
N VAL A 134 -13.72 11.28 16.74
CA VAL A 134 -12.74 12.37 16.58
C VAL A 134 -13.46 13.60 16.03
N PRO A 135 -14.17 14.37 16.88
CA PRO A 135 -15.02 15.45 16.41
C PRO A 135 -14.22 16.53 15.68
N ASN A 136 -14.83 17.12 14.65
CA ASN A 136 -14.28 18.17 13.80
C ASN A 136 -12.98 17.81 13.06
N ALA A 137 -12.54 16.55 13.12
CA ALA A 137 -11.36 16.08 12.39
C ALA A 137 -11.75 15.54 11.02
N PHE A 138 -10.97 15.97 10.02
CA PHE A 138 -11.03 15.50 8.65
C PHE A 138 -9.62 15.06 8.22
N LEU A 139 -9.49 13.83 7.73
CA LEU A 139 -8.25 13.29 7.20
C LEU A 139 -8.31 13.29 5.67
N VAL A 140 -7.29 13.84 5.02
CA VAL A 140 -7.13 13.72 3.56
C VAL A 140 -6.27 12.50 3.28
N LEU A 141 -6.67 11.70 2.30
CA LEU A 141 -6.05 10.41 1.96
C LEU A 141 -5.96 9.47 3.16
N GLY A 142 -7.06 9.40 3.92
CA GLY A 142 -7.18 8.53 5.08
C GLY A 142 -7.35 7.05 4.74
N PRO A 143 -7.73 6.24 5.73
CA PRO A 143 -7.88 4.80 5.55
C PRO A 143 -9.11 4.43 4.71
N ASN A 144 -9.22 3.15 4.32
CA ASN A 144 -10.24 2.60 3.42
C ASN A 144 -10.29 3.18 2.00
N VAL A 145 -9.39 4.09 1.64
CA VAL A 145 -9.31 4.62 0.28
C VAL A 145 -8.25 3.88 -0.52
N LEU A 146 -8.66 3.36 -1.68
CA LEU A 146 -7.80 2.59 -2.56
C LEU A 146 -7.52 3.40 -3.82
N VAL A 147 -6.26 3.77 -4.00
CA VAL A 147 -5.86 4.61 -5.13
C VAL A 147 -5.21 3.77 -6.22
N TYR A 148 -6.04 3.30 -7.16
CA TYR A 148 -5.59 2.73 -8.43
C TYR A 148 -5.41 3.77 -9.54
N ASP A 149 -5.96 4.97 -9.34
CA ASP A 149 -5.91 6.09 -10.28
C ASP A 149 -5.07 7.25 -9.71
N SER A 150 -5.30 8.48 -10.15
CA SER A 150 -4.67 9.67 -9.60
C SER A 150 -5.07 9.91 -8.15
N PHE A 151 -4.07 10.06 -7.29
CA PHE A 151 -4.26 10.55 -5.91
C PHE A 151 -4.89 11.95 -5.87
N ILE A 152 -4.70 12.75 -6.91
CA ILE A 152 -5.18 14.14 -6.98
C ILE A 152 -6.70 14.18 -7.07
N GLY A 153 -7.31 13.41 -7.98
CA GLY A 153 -8.76 13.43 -8.14
C GLY A 153 -9.50 12.96 -6.88
N LEU A 154 -8.92 12.01 -6.14
CA LEU A 154 -9.44 11.62 -4.84
C LEU A 154 -9.30 12.75 -3.81
N ALA A 155 -8.13 13.40 -3.75
CA ALA A 155 -7.91 14.51 -2.82
C ALA A 155 -8.85 15.68 -3.12
N GLU A 156 -9.09 16.02 -4.38
CA GLU A 156 -10.05 17.04 -4.80
C GLU A 156 -11.47 16.71 -4.33
N ALA A 157 -11.94 15.48 -4.58
CA ALA A 157 -13.25 15.05 -4.10
C ALA A 157 -13.38 15.07 -2.57
N GLN A 158 -12.31 14.70 -1.84
CA GLN A 158 -12.28 14.81 -0.39
C GLN A 158 -12.29 16.28 0.06
N LEU A 159 -11.55 17.16 -0.62
CA LEU A 159 -11.53 18.59 -0.30
C LEU A 159 -12.92 19.22 -0.51
N ASP A 160 -13.63 18.90 -1.59
CA ASP A 160 -15.00 19.37 -1.80
C ASP A 160 -15.92 18.95 -0.66
N TYR A 161 -15.84 17.69 -0.24
CA TYR A 161 -16.59 17.17 0.90
C TYR A 161 -16.25 17.88 2.21
N ILE A 162 -14.96 18.11 2.48
CA ILE A 162 -14.47 18.79 3.69
C ILE A 162 -14.95 20.24 3.70
N VAL A 163 -14.81 20.96 2.59
CA VAL A 163 -15.20 22.37 2.47
C VAL A 163 -16.72 22.52 2.65
N ASP A 164 -17.53 21.67 2.03
CA ASP A 164 -18.99 21.67 2.24
C ASP A 164 -19.35 21.43 3.72
N GLY A 165 -18.67 20.49 4.38
CA GLY A 165 -18.82 20.23 5.81
C GLY A 165 -18.48 21.46 6.67
N LEU A 166 -17.34 22.09 6.41
CA LEU A 166 -16.90 23.30 7.12
C LEU A 166 -17.84 24.49 6.91
N LEU A 167 -18.34 24.70 5.68
CA LEU A 167 -19.31 25.76 5.39
C LEU A 167 -20.64 25.51 6.11
N LYS A 168 -21.11 24.27 6.19
CA LYS A 168 -22.32 23.91 6.97
C LYS A 168 -22.12 24.14 8.47
N ILE A 169 -20.95 23.79 9.00
CA ILE A 169 -20.58 24.04 10.40
C ILE A 169 -20.69 25.54 10.69
N LYS A 170 -20.05 26.37 9.85
CA LYS A 170 -20.06 27.83 9.97
C LYS A 170 -21.48 28.41 9.86
N ASN A 171 -22.23 28.05 8.82
CA ASN A 171 -23.53 28.64 8.51
C ASN A 171 -24.61 28.28 9.53
N LYS A 172 -24.52 27.10 10.15
CA LYS A 172 -25.50 26.60 11.12
C LYS A 172 -25.07 26.79 12.58
N GLY A 173 -23.90 27.34 12.84
CA GLY A 173 -23.36 27.50 14.20
C GLY A 173 -23.14 26.15 14.91
N ILE A 174 -22.73 25.11 14.17
CA ILE A 174 -22.48 23.78 14.75
C ILE A 174 -21.13 23.82 15.47
N SER A 175 -21.07 23.43 16.74
CA SER A 175 -19.81 23.36 17.51
C SER A 175 -19.09 22.02 17.39
N LYS A 176 -19.82 20.96 17.05
CA LYS A 176 -19.33 19.58 17.01
C LYS A 176 -19.93 18.79 15.85
N LEU A 177 -19.09 18.37 14.92
CA LEU A 177 -19.40 17.40 13.88
C LEU A 177 -18.69 16.09 14.19
N ASN A 178 -19.45 15.00 14.29
CA ASN A 178 -18.91 13.66 14.45
C ASN A 178 -19.69 12.71 13.56
N VAL A 179 -19.00 11.70 13.04
CA VAL A 179 -19.63 10.64 12.26
C VAL A 179 -20.30 9.64 13.19
N LYS A 180 -21.47 9.15 12.80
CA LYS A 180 -22.18 8.12 13.58
C LYS A 180 -21.54 6.75 13.36
N SER A 181 -21.39 5.97 14.43
CA SER A 181 -20.71 4.67 14.41
C SER A 181 -21.37 3.64 13.49
N ASP A 182 -22.69 3.69 13.34
CA ASP A 182 -23.49 2.80 12.48
C ASP A 182 -23.24 3.03 10.98
N VAL A 183 -22.72 4.20 10.61
CA VAL A 183 -22.40 4.54 9.21
C VAL A 183 -21.02 3.98 8.81
N ILE A 184 -20.10 3.79 9.76
CA ILE A 184 -18.75 3.26 9.50
C ILE A 184 -18.77 1.73 9.38
N LYS A 185 -19.54 1.03 10.22
CA LYS A 185 -19.50 -0.44 10.36
C LYS A 185 -20.27 -1.23 9.29
N LYS A 186 -20.41 -0.72 8.07
CA LYS A 186 -21.16 -1.39 6.99
C LYS A 186 -20.31 -2.31 6.12
#